data_AF-A0A3R8RP06-F1
#
_entry.id   AF-A0A3R8RP06-F1
#
_cell.length_a   1.000
_cell.length_b   1.000
_cell.length_c   1.000
_cell.angle_alpha   90.00
_cell.angle_beta   90.00
_cell.angle_gamma   90.00
#
_symmetry.space_group_name_H-M   'P 1'
#
loop_
_entity.id
_entity.type
_entity.pdbx_description
1 polymer ?
#
loop_
_entity_poly.entity_id
_entity_poly.type
_entity_poly.pdbx_seq_one_letter_code
_entity_poly.pdbx_strand_id
1 'polypeptide(L)'
;MRTPTTTLVAAGALAAALLVAGCGGAHEHTAGATGELLLRPAAAPGPNPFTRSAATMPPPVTRTPQRDSAAPRTVSGGMPGLYAGTEGVGSCDVERQIGDLGADPSRRSAFARISGVSPASVPGHLRTLAPVVLRADTRVTDHAYLGGRVSGHQSVLQAGTAVLVDDRGVPRVRCASGSPLTPPAAMRGGAVQSGRPWPGYRPGRVIVVVPSEQVITELTIIDLVDHAWIERRIDHDCRHDHVVP
;
A
#
# COMPACT_ATOMS: atom_id res chain seq x y z
N MET A 1 -36.78 -30.93 -70.80
CA MET A 1 -35.67 -30.20 -71.48
C MET A 1 -35.10 -29.24 -70.44
N ARG A 2 -34.15 -29.72 -69.63
CA ARG A 2 -32.70 -29.42 -69.73
C ARG A 2 -32.39 -27.95 -69.44
N THR A 3 -31.99 -27.72 -68.18
CA THR A 3 -31.08 -26.66 -67.75
C THR A 3 -29.82 -26.61 -68.62
N PRO A 4 -29.14 -25.47 -68.64
CA PRO A 4 -27.75 -25.53 -68.24
C PRO A 4 -27.35 -24.42 -67.26
N THR A 5 -26.60 -24.86 -66.26
CA THR A 5 -25.70 -24.11 -65.39
C THR A 5 -24.48 -23.63 -66.17
N THR A 6 -23.95 -22.45 -65.85
CA THR A 6 -22.51 -22.18 -66.03
C THR A 6 -22.05 -21.11 -65.05
N THR A 7 -21.08 -21.51 -64.23
CA THR A 7 -20.30 -20.73 -63.27
C THR A 7 -19.15 -20.01 -63.97
N LEU A 8 -18.81 -18.79 -63.52
CA LEU A 8 -17.46 -18.23 -63.64
C LEU A 8 -17.17 -17.28 -62.47
N VAL A 9 -16.03 -17.53 -61.85
CA VAL A 9 -15.41 -16.87 -60.69
C VAL A 9 -14.62 -15.66 -61.16
N ALA A 10 -14.68 -14.52 -60.45
CA ALA A 10 -13.58 -13.55 -60.41
C ALA A 10 -13.69 -12.61 -59.20
N ALA A 11 -12.52 -12.29 -58.67
CA ALA A 11 -12.18 -11.63 -57.41
C ALA A 11 -12.55 -10.15 -57.30
N GLY A 12 -12.55 -9.65 -56.04
CA GLY A 12 -12.04 -8.32 -55.74
C GLY A 12 -12.96 -7.41 -54.93
N ALA A 13 -12.66 -7.27 -53.64
CA ALA A 13 -12.46 -6.00 -52.91
C ALA A 13 -12.78 -6.18 -51.42
N LEU A 14 -11.72 -6.14 -50.60
CA LEU A 14 -11.82 -5.82 -49.19
C LEU A 14 -12.43 -4.41 -49.06
N ALA A 15 -13.51 -4.29 -48.29
CA ALA A 15 -13.91 -3.02 -47.69
C ALA A 15 -13.90 -3.18 -46.18
N ALA A 16 -12.85 -2.66 -45.56
CA ALA A 16 -12.74 -2.50 -44.12
C ALA A 16 -13.73 -1.42 -43.67
N ALA A 17 -14.68 -1.78 -42.81
CA ALA A 17 -15.46 -0.83 -42.04
C ALA A 17 -14.97 -0.87 -40.59
N LEU A 18 -13.97 -0.04 -40.30
CA LEU A 18 -13.60 0.35 -38.94
C LEU A 18 -14.73 1.21 -38.36
N LEU A 19 -15.62 0.60 -37.58
CA LEU A 19 -16.45 1.37 -36.66
C LEU A 19 -15.63 1.62 -35.39
N VAL A 20 -15.09 2.83 -35.31
CA VAL A 20 -14.50 3.42 -34.10
C VAL A 20 -15.64 3.59 -33.09
N ALA A 21 -15.88 2.57 -32.28
CA ALA A 21 -16.69 2.70 -31.08
C ALA A 21 -15.85 3.40 -30.01
N GLY A 22 -16.28 4.61 -29.67
CA GLY A 22 -15.50 5.63 -28.98
C GLY A 22 -14.85 5.21 -27.65
N CYS A 23 -13.71 5.83 -27.42
CA CYS A 23 -13.08 6.01 -26.12
C CYS A 23 -14.00 6.79 -25.18
N GLY A 24 -15.00 6.11 -24.63
CA GLY A 24 -15.63 6.51 -23.38
C GLY A 24 -14.72 6.08 -22.26
N GLY A 25 -13.70 6.89 -21.96
CA GLY A 25 -12.95 6.75 -20.73
C GLY A 25 -13.94 6.79 -19.59
N ALA A 26 -14.17 5.63 -18.96
CA ALA A 26 -14.88 5.55 -17.70
C ALA A 26 -14.03 6.32 -16.70
N HIS A 27 -14.31 7.62 -16.56
CA HIS A 27 -14.09 8.29 -15.30
C HIS A 27 -14.89 7.49 -14.28
N GLU A 28 -14.21 6.60 -13.57
CA GLU A 28 -14.69 6.13 -12.29
C GLU A 28 -14.87 7.38 -11.43
N HIS A 29 -16.09 7.89 -11.40
CA HIS A 29 -16.55 8.70 -10.30
C HIS A 29 -16.30 7.89 -9.04
N THR A 30 -15.21 8.20 -8.33
CA THR A 30 -14.99 7.71 -6.98
C THR A 30 -16.11 8.29 -6.13
N ALA A 31 -17.21 7.55 -6.03
CA ALA A 31 -18.27 7.83 -5.08
C ALA A 31 -17.62 7.83 -3.70
N GLY A 32 -17.48 9.01 -3.10
CA GLY A 32 -16.87 9.16 -1.77
C GLY A 32 -17.53 8.21 -0.79
N ALA A 33 -16.72 7.35 -0.16
CA ALA A 33 -17.18 6.33 0.75
C ALA A 33 -17.98 6.97 1.91
N THR A 34 -19.25 6.63 2.03
CA THR A 34 -19.98 6.67 3.30
C THR A 34 -19.42 5.57 4.20
N GLY A 35 -18.87 5.80 5.38
CA GLY A 35 -18.54 7.02 6.11
C GLY A 35 -17.88 6.59 7.42
N GLU A 36 -16.95 5.63 7.36
CA GLU A 36 -16.29 5.06 8.52
C GLU A 36 -14.77 5.21 8.38
N LEU A 37 -14.12 5.72 9.43
CA LEU A 37 -12.67 5.81 9.54
C LEU A 37 -12.20 4.82 10.61
N LEU A 38 -11.53 3.75 10.19
CA LEU A 38 -11.09 2.69 11.09
C LEU A 38 -9.77 3.06 11.77
N LEU A 39 -9.74 3.01 13.09
CA LEU A 39 -8.50 3.12 13.87
C LEU A 39 -7.84 1.74 13.96
N ARG A 40 -6.62 1.62 13.44
CA ARG A 40 -5.84 0.38 13.39
C ARG A 40 -4.67 0.44 14.37
N PRO A 41 -4.75 -0.26 15.53
CA PRO A 41 -3.64 -0.35 16.46
C PRO A 41 -2.42 -1.00 15.81
N ALA A 42 -1.22 -0.62 16.26
CA ALA A 42 0.04 -1.01 15.62
C ALA A 42 0.22 -2.53 15.49
N ALA A 43 0.00 -3.26 16.59
CA ALA A 43 0.22 -4.70 16.66
C ALA A 43 -0.99 -5.56 16.27
N ALA A 44 -2.19 -4.97 16.17
CA ALA A 44 -3.42 -5.74 15.99
C ALA A 44 -3.67 -6.03 14.50
N PRO A 45 -3.70 -7.28 14.01
CA PRO A 45 -3.98 -7.57 12.60
C PRO A 45 -5.31 -6.98 12.13
N GLY A 46 -6.33 -6.96 13.01
CA GLY A 46 -7.70 -6.58 12.65
C GLY A 46 -8.48 -7.75 12.05
N PRO A 47 -9.76 -7.56 11.72
CA PRO A 47 -10.59 -8.60 11.13
C PRO A 47 -10.15 -8.91 9.69
N ASN A 48 -10.21 -10.19 9.32
CA ASN A 48 -9.99 -10.67 7.95
C ASN A 48 -8.63 -10.24 7.34
N PRO A 49 -7.50 -10.51 8.03
CA PRO A 49 -6.19 -10.16 7.51
C PRO A 49 -5.90 -10.93 6.22
N PHE A 50 -5.08 -10.34 5.35
CA PHE A 50 -4.59 -11.03 4.16
C PHE A 50 -3.73 -12.23 4.55
N THR A 51 -2.82 -12.08 5.50
CA THR A 51 -1.89 -13.16 5.90
C THR A 51 -1.75 -13.22 7.42
N ARG A 52 -0.93 -14.15 7.94
CA ARG A 52 -0.48 -14.05 9.33
C ARG A 52 0.42 -12.82 9.47
N SER A 53 0.57 -12.32 10.70
CA SER A 53 1.46 -11.20 10.94
C SER A 53 2.89 -11.51 10.49
N ALA A 54 3.40 -10.63 9.64
CA ALA A 54 4.80 -10.54 9.27
C ALA A 54 5.52 -9.44 10.06
N ALA A 55 4.83 -8.68 10.92
CA ALA A 55 5.49 -7.68 11.74
C ALA A 55 6.47 -8.34 12.72
N THR A 56 7.73 -7.92 12.66
CA THR A 56 8.74 -8.16 13.70
C THR A 56 8.44 -7.18 14.85
N MET A 57 8.73 -7.52 16.10
CA MET A 57 8.46 -6.62 17.24
C MET A 57 9.72 -5.82 17.66
N PRO A 58 9.86 -4.54 17.25
CA PRO A 58 10.82 -3.60 17.84
C PRO A 58 10.19 -2.77 18.99
N PRO A 59 11.01 -2.07 19.83
CA PRO A 59 10.56 -1.30 20.99
C PRO A 59 9.58 -0.15 20.65
N PRO A 60 8.87 0.41 21.67
CA PRO A 60 7.89 1.48 21.44
C PRO A 60 8.51 2.68 20.72
N VAL A 61 7.79 3.22 19.73
CA VAL A 61 8.32 4.29 18.87
C VAL A 61 8.24 5.68 19.49
N THR A 62 9.27 6.49 19.24
CA THR A 62 9.26 7.92 19.52
C THR A 62 8.51 8.66 18.42
N ARG A 63 7.34 9.22 18.77
CA ARG A 63 6.51 10.00 17.84
C ARG A 63 7.27 11.22 17.32
N THR A 64 7.04 11.56 16.05
CA THR A 64 7.55 12.82 15.48
C THR A 64 6.92 14.02 16.21
N PRO A 65 7.70 14.99 16.71
CA PRO A 65 7.16 16.23 17.25
C PRO A 65 6.39 16.98 16.15
N GLN A 66 5.07 17.16 16.32
CA GLN A 66 4.25 17.88 15.34
C GLN A 66 3.64 19.14 15.95
N ARG A 67 3.94 20.30 15.36
CA ARG A 67 3.36 21.62 15.75
C ARG A 67 1.86 21.65 15.49
N ASP A 68 1.10 22.35 16.32
CA ASP A 68 -0.37 22.42 16.19
C ASP A 68 -0.80 23.27 14.97
N SER A 69 -1.62 22.69 14.10
CA SER A 69 -2.23 23.35 12.92
C SER A 69 -3.28 22.45 12.27
N ALA A 70 -4.35 23.09 11.77
CA ALA A 70 -5.65 22.52 11.37
C ALA A 70 -5.77 22.17 9.87
N ALA A 71 -4.67 21.92 9.16
CA ALA A 71 -4.66 21.54 7.74
C ALA A 71 -4.50 20.02 7.55
N PRO A 72 -4.91 19.43 6.40
CA PRO A 72 -4.48 18.09 6.02
C PRO A 72 -2.95 18.05 5.94
N ARG A 73 -2.32 17.26 6.81
CA ARG A 73 -0.86 17.18 6.91
C ARG A 73 -0.34 16.17 5.92
N THR A 74 -0.25 16.61 4.68
CA THR A 74 0.45 15.86 3.63
C THR A 74 1.96 15.97 3.86
N VAL A 75 2.66 14.83 3.84
CA VAL A 75 4.11 14.75 4.03
C VAL A 75 4.71 13.94 2.88
N SER A 76 5.82 14.40 2.32
CA SER A 76 6.57 13.66 1.30
C SER A 76 7.11 12.35 1.87
N GLY A 77 6.97 11.25 1.14
CA GLY A 77 7.47 9.93 1.53
C GLY A 77 8.98 9.86 1.70
N GLY A 78 9.73 10.78 1.08
CA GLY A 78 11.18 10.89 1.22
C GLY A 78 11.64 11.83 2.34
N MET A 79 10.73 12.36 3.18
CA MET A 79 11.13 13.26 4.26
C MET A 79 12.01 12.50 5.28
N PRO A 80 13.25 12.96 5.54
CA PRO A 80 14.11 12.35 6.55
C PRO A 80 13.41 12.27 7.91
N GLY A 81 13.48 11.10 8.53
CA GLY A 81 12.91 10.85 9.85
C GLY A 81 11.38 10.74 9.83
N LEU A 82 10.74 10.64 8.67
CA LEU A 82 9.32 10.24 8.60
C LEU A 82 9.11 8.86 9.23
N TYR A 83 10.06 7.97 9.03
CA TYR A 83 10.02 6.58 9.48
C TYR A 83 11.09 6.29 10.53
N ALA A 84 10.91 5.16 11.20
CA ALA A 84 11.87 4.58 12.14
C ALA A 84 12.13 3.11 11.79
N GLY A 85 13.17 2.54 12.39
CA GLY A 85 13.54 1.13 12.25
C GLY A 85 14.56 0.74 13.31
N THR A 86 15.07 -0.48 13.23
CA THR A 86 16.23 -0.92 14.00
C THR A 86 17.32 -1.28 13.02
N GLU A 87 18.53 -0.73 13.17
CA GLU A 87 19.68 -0.99 12.30
C GLU A 87 19.85 -2.50 12.03
N GLY A 88 19.99 -2.87 10.77
CA GLY A 88 20.23 -4.27 10.38
C GLY A 88 18.99 -5.16 10.46
N VAL A 89 17.86 -4.66 10.96
CA VAL A 89 16.67 -5.46 11.29
C VAL A 89 15.43 -4.93 10.56
N GLY A 90 14.82 -5.81 9.76
CA GLY A 90 13.54 -5.56 9.11
C GLY A 90 12.39 -5.56 10.11
N SER A 91 11.58 -4.50 10.10
CA SER A 91 10.31 -4.43 10.85
C SER A 91 9.25 -5.40 10.32
N CYS A 92 9.48 -5.99 9.14
CA CYS A 92 8.60 -6.93 8.47
C CYS A 92 9.38 -8.13 7.93
N ASP A 93 8.90 -9.33 8.20
CA ASP A 93 9.37 -10.60 7.63
C ASP A 93 8.78 -10.77 6.21
N VAL A 94 9.47 -10.19 5.22
CA VAL A 94 9.04 -10.17 3.81
C VAL A 94 8.93 -11.58 3.23
N GLU A 95 9.84 -12.49 3.55
CA GLU A 95 9.82 -13.86 3.04
C GLU A 95 8.64 -14.66 3.61
N ARG A 96 8.27 -14.46 4.88
CA ARG A 96 7.03 -15.00 5.43
C ARG A 96 5.80 -14.47 4.70
N GLN A 97 5.76 -13.16 4.42
CA GLN A 97 4.65 -12.56 3.67
C GLN A 97 4.52 -13.19 2.27
N ILE A 98 5.65 -13.38 1.59
CA ILE A 98 5.72 -14.06 0.29
C ILE A 98 5.20 -15.50 0.39
N GLY A 99 5.62 -16.23 1.43
CA GLY A 99 5.18 -17.60 1.68
C GLY A 99 3.67 -17.71 1.95
N ASP A 100 3.12 -16.81 2.77
CA ASP A 100 1.71 -16.81 3.15
C ASP A 100 0.78 -16.41 1.98
N LEU A 101 1.16 -15.41 1.17
CA LEU A 101 0.50 -15.16 -0.12
C LEU A 101 0.73 -16.32 -1.08
N GLY A 102 1.86 -16.99 -0.93
CA GLY A 102 2.30 -18.12 -1.73
C GLY A 102 1.36 -19.32 -1.66
N ALA A 103 0.90 -19.61 -0.45
CA ALA A 103 0.08 -20.75 -0.09
C ALA A 103 -1.37 -20.68 -0.60
N ASP A 104 -1.86 -19.49 -0.98
CA ASP A 104 -3.23 -19.29 -1.48
C ASP A 104 -3.21 -18.47 -2.79
N PRO A 105 -3.41 -19.12 -3.96
CA PRO A 105 -3.46 -18.43 -5.25
C PRO A 105 -4.55 -17.36 -5.35
N SER A 106 -5.68 -17.54 -4.69
CA SER A 106 -6.80 -16.58 -4.71
C SER A 106 -6.43 -15.30 -3.99
N ARG A 107 -5.79 -15.44 -2.82
CA ARG A 107 -5.24 -14.34 -2.03
C ARG A 107 -4.07 -13.64 -2.71
N ARG A 108 -3.15 -14.40 -3.33
CA ARG A 108 -2.07 -13.81 -4.16
C ARG A 108 -2.63 -12.94 -5.27
N SER A 109 -3.65 -13.44 -5.97
CA SER A 109 -4.30 -12.71 -7.07
C SER A 109 -5.02 -11.47 -6.58
N ALA A 110 -5.69 -11.55 -5.43
CA ALA A 110 -6.32 -10.42 -4.77
C ALA A 110 -5.29 -9.34 -4.38
N PHE A 111 -4.17 -9.73 -3.75
CA PHE A 111 -3.08 -8.83 -3.38
C PHE A 111 -2.47 -8.16 -4.62
N ALA A 112 -2.18 -8.95 -5.65
CA ALA A 112 -1.58 -8.49 -6.89
C ALA A 112 -2.44 -7.42 -7.59
N ARG A 113 -3.76 -7.66 -7.65
CA ARG A 113 -4.72 -6.72 -8.24
C ARG A 113 -4.72 -5.36 -7.55
N ILE A 114 -4.70 -5.31 -6.21
CA ILE A 114 -4.66 -4.05 -5.46
C ILE A 114 -3.29 -3.37 -5.60
N SER A 115 -2.22 -4.16 -5.62
CA SER A 115 -0.85 -3.64 -5.71
C SER A 115 -0.47 -3.18 -7.12
N GLY A 116 -1.29 -3.49 -8.15
CA GLY A 116 -1.04 -3.12 -9.54
C GLY A 116 0.05 -3.97 -10.21
N VAL A 117 0.25 -5.21 -9.76
CA VAL A 117 1.27 -6.13 -10.29
C VAL A 117 0.65 -7.43 -10.77
N SER A 118 1.38 -8.22 -11.56
CA SER A 118 0.96 -9.57 -11.91
C SER A 118 1.07 -10.51 -10.69
N PRO A 119 0.23 -11.56 -10.56
CA PRO A 119 0.37 -12.54 -9.48
C PRO A 119 1.77 -13.17 -9.41
N ALA A 120 2.39 -13.44 -10.56
CA ALA A 120 3.75 -14.00 -10.63
C ALA A 120 4.82 -13.02 -10.13
N SER A 121 4.56 -11.71 -10.24
CA SER A 121 5.49 -10.65 -9.82
C SER A 121 5.41 -10.33 -8.32
N VAL A 122 4.42 -10.84 -7.58
CA VAL A 122 4.23 -10.52 -6.15
C VAL A 122 5.49 -10.73 -5.30
N PRO A 123 6.24 -11.85 -5.42
CA PRO A 123 7.46 -12.04 -4.65
C PRO A 123 8.53 -10.99 -4.97
N GLY A 124 8.73 -10.69 -6.25
CA GLY A 124 9.68 -9.66 -6.68
C GLY A 124 9.27 -8.28 -6.16
N HIS A 125 8.00 -7.91 -6.32
CA HIS A 125 7.46 -6.65 -5.83
C HIS A 125 7.65 -6.47 -4.32
N LEU A 126 7.39 -7.49 -3.51
CA LEU A 126 7.56 -7.38 -2.06
C LEU A 126 9.03 -7.17 -1.65
N ARG A 127 9.99 -7.73 -2.40
CA ARG A 127 11.43 -7.58 -2.13
C ARG A 127 11.99 -6.22 -2.50
N THR A 128 11.29 -5.43 -3.34
CA THR A 128 11.67 -4.06 -3.67
C THR A 128 11.13 -3.03 -2.68
N LEU A 129 10.52 -3.46 -1.58
CA LEU A 129 9.95 -2.56 -0.58
C LEU A 129 10.81 -2.56 0.69
N ALA A 130 11.04 -1.36 1.25
CA ALA A 130 11.74 -1.22 2.52
C ALA A 130 10.82 -1.49 3.70
N PRO A 131 11.20 -2.36 4.66
CA PRO A 131 10.48 -2.51 5.91
C PRO A 131 10.85 -1.37 6.86
N VAL A 132 9.85 -0.61 7.30
CA VAL A 132 10.01 0.51 8.24
C VAL A 132 8.88 0.53 9.28
N VAL A 133 8.95 1.46 10.23
CA VAL A 133 7.94 1.70 11.25
C VAL A 133 7.45 3.14 11.16
N LEU A 134 6.13 3.33 11.21
CA LEU A 134 5.51 4.65 11.19
C LEU A 134 5.81 5.43 12.48
N ARG A 135 6.27 6.69 12.36
CA ARG A 135 6.46 7.57 13.54
C ARG A 135 5.27 8.50 13.82
N ALA A 136 4.30 8.56 12.90
CA ALA A 136 3.08 9.34 13.04
C ALA A 136 1.86 8.49 12.68
N ASP A 137 0.73 8.83 13.29
CA ASP A 137 -0.55 8.22 12.92
C ASP A 137 -0.85 8.57 11.45
N THR A 138 -1.00 7.57 10.60
CA THR A 138 -0.98 7.74 9.14
C THR A 138 -2.28 7.26 8.52
N ARG A 139 -2.88 8.08 7.65
CA ARG A 139 -4.11 7.73 6.94
C ARG A 139 -3.81 6.99 5.64
N VAL A 140 -4.53 5.90 5.42
CA VAL A 140 -4.40 5.01 4.25
C VAL A 140 -5.77 4.46 3.85
N THR A 141 -5.83 3.83 2.68
CA THR A 141 -6.86 2.83 2.39
C THR A 141 -6.27 1.44 2.68
N ASP A 142 -6.83 0.76 3.68
CA ASP A 142 -6.42 -0.57 4.12
C ASP A 142 -7.39 -1.63 3.56
N HIS A 143 -6.87 -2.77 3.12
CA HIS A 143 -7.66 -3.80 2.45
C HIS A 143 -7.79 -5.05 3.33
N ALA A 144 -9.01 -5.56 3.44
CA ALA A 144 -9.30 -6.84 4.06
C ALA A 144 -9.58 -7.91 2.99
N TYR A 145 -9.39 -9.17 3.33
CA TYR A 145 -9.67 -10.30 2.45
C TYR A 145 -10.53 -11.35 3.15
N LEU A 146 -11.70 -11.64 2.59
CA LEU A 146 -12.60 -12.69 3.10
C LEU A 146 -13.26 -13.42 1.93
N GLY A 147 -13.09 -14.74 1.87
CA GLY A 147 -13.79 -15.61 0.92
C GLY A 147 -13.63 -15.19 -0.56
N GLY A 148 -12.41 -14.85 -1.00
CA GLY A 148 -12.17 -14.42 -2.40
C GLY A 148 -12.43 -12.94 -2.66
N ARG A 149 -13.02 -12.21 -1.72
CA ARG A 149 -13.40 -10.80 -1.88
C ARG A 149 -12.44 -9.88 -1.15
N VAL A 150 -12.14 -8.76 -1.79
CA VAL A 150 -11.34 -7.67 -1.21
C VAL A 150 -12.26 -6.50 -0.91
N SER A 151 -12.13 -5.91 0.28
CA SER A 151 -12.80 -4.67 0.65
C SER A 151 -11.79 -3.64 1.15
N GLY A 152 -11.83 -2.43 0.58
CA GLY A 152 -11.01 -1.30 1.00
C GLY A 152 -11.72 -0.47 2.07
N HIS A 153 -10.99 -0.02 3.07
CA HIS A 153 -11.51 0.78 4.19
C HIS A 153 -10.59 1.96 4.45
N GLN A 154 -11.17 3.15 4.64
CA GLN A 154 -10.40 4.29 5.11
C GLN A 154 -9.94 4.02 6.53
N SER A 155 -8.63 4.11 6.75
CA SER A 155 -8.01 3.73 8.02
C SER A 155 -6.98 4.74 8.48
N VAL A 156 -6.81 4.86 9.80
CA VAL A 156 -5.64 5.46 10.43
C VAL A 156 -4.82 4.36 11.08
N LEU A 157 -3.59 4.19 10.61
CA LEU A 157 -2.60 3.32 11.22
C LEU A 157 -1.93 4.06 12.37
N GLN A 158 -1.86 3.43 13.55
CA GLN A 158 -1.16 3.97 14.71
C GLN A 158 0.34 4.12 14.43
N ALA A 159 0.96 5.19 14.93
CA ALA A 159 2.41 5.27 15.04
C ALA A 159 2.98 4.03 15.77
N GLY A 160 3.98 3.38 15.19
CA GLY A 160 4.50 2.09 15.62
C GLY A 160 4.05 0.92 14.74
N THR A 161 3.16 1.17 13.77
CA THR A 161 2.80 0.14 12.79
C THR A 161 3.99 -0.13 11.86
N ALA A 162 4.37 -1.41 11.74
CA ALA A 162 5.32 -1.87 10.75
C ALA A 162 4.68 -1.92 9.35
N VAL A 163 5.35 -1.33 8.36
CA VAL A 163 4.89 -1.23 6.97
C VAL A 163 6.03 -1.50 5.99
N LEU A 164 5.68 -1.95 4.79
CA LEU A 164 6.59 -1.93 3.63
C LEU A 164 6.34 -0.67 2.81
N VAL A 165 7.38 0.07 2.46
CA VAL A 165 7.30 1.31 1.67
C VAL A 165 8.01 1.17 0.32
N ASP A 166 7.50 1.85 -0.70
CA ASP A 166 8.06 1.83 -2.06
C ASP A 166 9.21 2.84 -2.26
N ASP A 167 9.73 2.91 -3.49
CA ASP A 167 10.77 3.83 -3.97
C ASP A 167 10.33 5.29 -4.05
N ARG A 168 9.10 5.59 -3.62
CA ARG A 168 8.58 6.94 -3.40
C ARG A 168 8.32 7.22 -1.93
N GLY A 169 8.64 6.26 -1.06
CA GLY A 169 8.47 6.32 0.39
C GLY A 169 7.02 6.22 0.82
N VAL A 170 6.12 5.63 0.01
CA VAL A 170 4.70 5.49 0.35
C VAL A 170 4.42 4.11 0.95
N PRO A 171 3.66 3.99 2.05
CA PRO A 171 3.26 2.69 2.61
C PRO A 171 2.43 1.86 1.62
N ARG A 172 2.90 0.65 1.30
CA ARG A 172 2.29 -0.29 0.36
C ARG A 172 1.75 -1.56 1.00
N VAL A 173 2.30 -1.96 2.14
CA VAL A 173 1.83 -3.15 2.87
C VAL A 173 1.83 -2.90 4.36
N ARG A 174 0.77 -3.31 5.06
CA ARG A 174 0.74 -3.35 6.52
C ARG A 174 1.17 -4.72 7.02
N CYS A 175 2.27 -4.79 7.76
CA CYS A 175 2.90 -6.08 8.07
C CYS A 175 2.13 -6.90 9.10
N ALA A 176 1.36 -6.26 9.99
CA ALA A 176 0.53 -6.96 10.97
C ALA A 176 -0.62 -7.76 10.33
N SER A 177 -1.09 -7.37 9.14
CA SER A 177 -2.23 -8.00 8.45
C SER A 177 -1.89 -8.54 7.05
N GLY A 178 -0.71 -8.24 6.52
CA GLY A 178 -0.33 -8.50 5.14
C GLY A 178 -1.13 -7.74 4.09
N SER A 179 -1.88 -6.73 4.54
CA SER A 179 -2.84 -6.02 3.69
C SER A 179 -2.10 -5.11 2.72
N PRO A 180 -2.44 -5.15 1.41
CA PRO A 180 -1.99 -4.11 0.50
C PRO A 180 -2.64 -2.77 0.89
N LEU A 181 -1.86 -1.71 0.82
CA LEU A 181 -2.26 -0.34 1.16
C LEU A 181 -2.30 0.50 -0.11
N THR A 182 -3.29 1.37 -0.21
CA THR A 182 -3.36 2.39 -1.27
C THR A 182 -3.54 3.78 -0.66
N PRO A 183 -3.30 4.86 -1.44
CA PRO A 183 -3.53 6.21 -0.96
C PRO A 183 -4.93 6.39 -0.36
N PRO A 184 -5.08 7.22 0.68
CA PRO A 184 -6.39 7.47 1.27
C PRO A 184 -7.32 8.15 0.26
N ALA A 185 -8.56 7.69 0.21
CA ALA A 185 -9.58 8.31 -0.62
C ALA A 185 -10.17 9.53 0.10
N ALA A 186 -10.68 10.49 -0.67
CA ALA A 186 -11.45 11.60 -0.12
C ALA A 186 -12.67 11.04 0.64
N MET A 187 -12.84 11.50 1.88
CA MET A 187 -14.03 11.20 2.66
C MET A 187 -14.97 12.38 2.59
N ARG A 188 -16.26 12.10 2.39
CA ARG A 188 -17.30 13.10 2.60
C ARG A 188 -17.34 13.44 4.10
N GLY A 189 -17.65 14.69 4.43
CA GLY A 189 -17.72 15.15 5.83
C GLY A 189 -18.65 14.26 6.67
N GLY A 190 -18.35 14.13 7.97
CA GLY A 190 -19.16 13.32 8.89
C GLY A 190 -18.75 11.85 9.04
N ALA A 191 -17.49 11.51 8.72
CA ALA A 191 -16.98 10.16 8.94
C ALA A 191 -17.08 9.74 10.42
N VAL A 192 -17.76 8.64 10.69
CA VAL A 192 -17.83 7.99 11.99
C VAL A 192 -16.50 7.28 12.24
N GLN A 193 -15.80 7.66 13.30
CA GLN A 193 -14.61 6.91 13.71
C GLN A 193 -15.03 5.61 14.38
N SER A 194 -14.32 4.54 14.06
CA SER A 194 -14.59 3.21 14.58
C SER A 194 -13.31 2.50 14.98
N GLY A 195 -13.42 1.64 15.98
CA GLY A 195 -12.29 1.11 16.72
C GLY A 195 -11.92 1.96 17.94
N ARG A 196 -11.07 1.40 18.81
CA ARG A 196 -10.67 2.04 20.07
C ARG A 196 -9.48 2.97 19.82
N PRO A 197 -9.59 4.29 20.11
CA PRO A 197 -8.44 5.18 20.03
C PRO A 197 -7.39 4.79 21.09
N TRP A 198 -6.12 4.90 20.72
CA TRP A 198 -4.99 4.68 21.63
C TRP A 198 -4.66 5.95 22.42
N PRO A 199 -3.95 5.83 23.57
CA PRO A 199 -3.40 6.98 24.29
C PRO A 199 -2.54 7.85 23.37
N GLY A 200 -2.91 9.13 23.24
CA GLY A 200 -2.23 10.11 22.39
C GLY A 200 -2.69 10.15 20.94
N TYR A 201 -3.71 9.37 20.53
CA TYR A 201 -4.38 9.58 19.25
C TYR A 201 -4.95 11.01 19.19
N ARG A 202 -4.60 11.74 18.14
CA ARG A 202 -5.13 13.10 17.90
C ARG A 202 -5.53 13.19 16.43
N PRO A 203 -6.83 13.25 16.09
CA PRO A 203 -7.29 13.33 14.69
C PRO A 203 -6.60 14.43 13.88
N GLY A 204 -6.39 15.61 14.48
CA GLY A 204 -5.70 16.74 13.85
C GLY A 204 -4.18 16.58 13.67
N ARG A 205 -3.59 15.47 14.12
CA ARG A 205 -2.17 15.13 13.93
C ARG A 205 -1.95 13.95 12.98
N VAL A 206 -3.02 13.36 12.44
CA VAL A 206 -2.93 12.31 11.43
C VAL A 206 -2.33 12.89 10.15
N ILE A 207 -1.36 12.18 9.58
CA ILE A 207 -0.71 12.57 8.33
C ILE A 207 -1.19 11.74 7.14
N VAL A 208 -0.97 12.25 5.95
CA VAL A 208 -1.04 11.50 4.69
C VAL A 208 0.36 11.51 4.08
N VAL A 209 0.91 10.34 3.79
CA VAL A 209 2.16 10.25 3.05
C VAL A 209 1.86 10.28 1.57
N VAL A 210 2.46 11.23 0.85
CA VAL A 210 2.40 11.32 -0.62
C VAL A 210 3.73 10.89 -1.23
N PRO A 211 3.73 10.41 -2.48
CA PRO A 211 4.97 10.09 -3.18
C PRO A 211 5.97 11.24 -3.10
N SER A 212 7.24 10.93 -2.85
CA SER A 212 8.35 11.85 -3.12
C SER A 212 8.31 12.31 -4.58
N GLU A 213 8.97 13.41 -4.94
CA GLU A 213 9.13 13.83 -6.33
C GLU A 213 10.24 13.05 -7.05
N GLN A 214 11.27 12.60 -6.32
CA GLN A 214 12.42 11.88 -6.87
C GLN A 214 12.50 10.45 -6.34
N VAL A 215 12.84 9.50 -7.20
CA VAL A 215 12.98 8.09 -6.81
C VAL A 215 14.00 8.01 -5.68
N ILE A 216 13.61 7.32 -4.61
CA ILE A 216 14.39 7.15 -3.40
C ILE A 216 15.10 5.81 -3.52
N THR A 217 16.41 5.80 -3.36
CA THR A 217 17.18 4.56 -3.24
C THR A 217 17.41 4.18 -1.78
N GLU A 218 17.46 5.18 -0.89
CA GLU A 218 17.68 5.02 0.55
C GLU A 218 16.81 6.00 1.35
N LEU A 219 16.23 5.53 2.45
CA LEU A 219 15.46 6.32 3.40
C LEU A 219 16.33 6.66 4.61
N THR A 220 16.39 7.94 4.94
CA THR A 220 16.94 8.39 6.22
C THR A 220 15.88 8.22 7.32
N ILE A 221 16.04 7.21 8.18
CA ILE A 221 15.13 6.81 9.25
C ILE A 221 15.77 7.01 10.63
N ILE A 222 14.96 6.99 11.69
CA ILE A 222 15.45 7.03 13.08
C ILE A 222 15.56 5.61 13.65
N ASP A 223 16.70 5.30 14.25
CA ASP A 223 16.88 4.07 15.01
C ASP A 223 16.01 4.06 16.28
N LEU A 224 15.36 2.93 16.53
CA LEU A 224 14.47 2.76 17.69
C LEU A 224 15.19 2.42 18.98
N VAL A 225 16.45 2.01 18.92
CA VAL A 225 17.27 1.61 20.07
C VAL A 225 18.17 2.77 20.49
N ASP A 226 19.01 3.25 19.58
CA ASP A 226 20.06 4.23 19.85
C ASP A 226 19.67 5.66 19.46
N HIS A 227 18.52 5.82 18.79
CA HIS A 227 18.01 7.11 18.31
C HIS A 227 18.93 7.83 17.31
N ALA A 228 19.89 7.10 16.74
CA ALA A 228 20.73 7.56 15.64
C ALA A 228 19.94 7.68 14.34
N TRP A 229 20.49 8.42 13.39
CA TRP A 229 20.00 8.42 12.01
C TRP A 229 20.58 7.21 11.28
N ILE A 230 19.75 6.53 10.50
CA ILE A 230 20.14 5.39 9.67
C ILE A 230 19.69 5.66 8.25
N GLU A 231 20.53 5.35 7.27
CA GLU A 231 20.11 5.24 5.87
C GLU A 231 19.80 3.76 5.56
N ARG A 232 18.56 3.51 5.12
CA ARG A 232 18.05 2.18 4.80
C ARG A 232 17.66 2.10 3.34
N ARG A 233 18.17 1.11 2.61
CA ARG A 233 17.84 0.89 1.19
C ARG A 233 16.36 0.60 0.96
N ILE A 234 15.89 0.98 -0.23
CA ILE A 234 14.58 0.54 -0.76
C ILE A 234 14.68 -0.89 -1.27
N ASP A 235 14.78 -1.82 -0.32
CA ASP A 235 14.64 -3.26 -0.51
C ASP A 235 14.36 -3.95 0.83
N HIS A 236 14.08 -5.24 0.81
CA HIS A 236 13.78 -6.01 2.01
C HIS A 236 14.99 -6.36 2.89
N ASP A 237 16.23 -6.17 2.43
CA ASP A 237 17.47 -6.61 3.10
C ASP A 237 18.13 -5.48 3.89
N CYS A 238 17.71 -5.33 5.15
CA CYS A 238 18.20 -4.28 6.05
C CYS A 238 19.66 -4.47 6.52
N ARG A 239 20.35 -5.56 6.18
CA ARG A 239 21.74 -5.79 6.63
C ARG A 239 22.75 -4.77 6.09
N HIS A 240 22.33 -3.99 5.09
CA HIS A 240 23.12 -2.93 4.48
C HIS A 240 22.81 -1.54 5.04
N ASP A 241 22.00 -1.46 6.10
CA ASP A 241 21.78 -0.20 6.81
C ASP A 241 23.12 0.41 7.24
N HIS A 242 23.20 1.74 7.21
CA HIS A 242 24.35 2.48 7.71
C HIS A 242 23.92 3.64 8.60
N VAL A 243 24.55 3.74 9.77
CA VAL A 243 24.38 4.87 10.67
C VAL A 243 25.01 6.12 10.05
N VAL A 244 24.27 7.22 10.07
CA VAL A 244 24.74 8.54 9.63
C VAL A 244 24.84 9.52 10.81
N PRO A 245 25.80 10.46 10.78
CA PRO A 245 26.02 11.43 11.87
C PRO A 245 24.82 12.34 12.18
#